data_AF-A0A832TGZ6-F1
#
_entry.id   AF-A0A832TGZ6-F1
#
_cell.length_a   1.000
_cell.length_b   1.000
_cell.length_c   1.000
_cell.angle_alpha   90.00
_cell.angle_beta   90.00
_cell.angle_gamma   90.00
#
_symmetry.space_group_name_H-M   'P 1'
#
loop_
_entity.id
_entity.type
_entity.pdbx_description
1 polymer ?
#
loop_
_entity_poly.entity_id
_entity_poly.type
_entity_poly.pdbx_seq_one_letter_code
_entity_poly.pdbx_strand_id
1 'polypeptide(L)'
;MEDEKEKIAGQYLRMQAKRLLFVGVLAVLIILLAVGSTIIGSAGLTVGEVFAAVLARLVPGSFSADPLASTIVWDLRLHRVLFAVVAGFGLAIAGAVMQGVLRNPLASPFTLGIASAATFGAAIAIIFVPTALSGEIALVVSAFVMSALAAISIYGLSRYRG
;
A
#
# COMPACT_ATOMS: atom_id res chain seq x y z
N MET A 1 29.40 33.41 18.38
CA MET A 1 29.12 31.98 18.63
C MET A 1 27.66 31.72 18.99
N GLU A 2 27.01 32.56 19.80
CA GLU A 2 25.61 32.39 20.19
C GLU A 2 24.62 32.70 19.04
N ASP A 3 24.81 33.82 18.34
CA ASP A 3 24.04 34.19 17.13
C ASP A 3 24.12 33.15 15.99
N GLU A 4 25.24 32.42 15.90
CA GLU A 4 25.47 31.40 14.88
C GLU A 4 24.68 30.12 15.21
N LYS A 5 24.65 29.72 16.48
CA LYS A 5 23.82 28.62 16.97
C LYS A 5 22.33 28.93 16.79
N GLU A 6 21.91 30.16 17.06
CA GLU A 6 20.52 30.60 16.91
C GLU A 6 20.09 30.61 15.43
N LYS A 7 20.97 31.04 14.50
CA LYS A 7 20.75 30.94 13.06
C LYS A 7 20.64 29.50 12.56
N ILE A 8 21.52 28.61 13.02
CA ILE A 8 21.50 27.17 12.64
C ILE A 8 20.22 26.51 13.17
N ALA A 9 19.83 26.79 14.43
CA ALA A 9 18.59 26.29 15.01
C ALA A 9 17.36 26.77 14.23
N GLY A 10 17.31 28.05 13.86
CA GLY A 10 16.23 28.62 13.03
C GLY A 10 16.13 27.99 11.64
N GLN A 11 17.27 27.71 10.99
CA GLN A 11 17.30 27.02 9.69
C GLN A 11 16.82 25.57 9.81
N TYR A 12 17.24 24.85 10.85
CA TYR A 12 16.82 23.48 11.12
C TYR A 12 15.31 23.37 11.35
N LEU A 13 14.74 24.25 12.19
CA LEU A 13 13.30 24.30 12.45
C LEU A 13 12.49 24.60 11.18
N ARG A 14 12.97 25.51 10.31
CA ARG A 14 12.34 25.79 9.01
C ARG A 14 12.38 24.59 8.06
N MET A 15 13.49 23.84 8.03
CA MET A 15 13.58 22.62 7.23
C MET A 15 12.65 21.52 7.74
N GLN A 16 12.57 21.34 9.06
CA GLN A 16 11.63 20.41 9.67
C GLN A 16 10.18 20.77 9.37
N ALA A 17 9.81 22.04 9.53
CA ALA A 17 8.46 22.53 9.24
C ALA A 17 8.07 22.28 7.77
N LYS A 18 8.97 22.54 6.82
CA LYS A 18 8.74 22.26 5.39
C LYS A 18 8.53 20.76 5.11
N ARG A 19 9.34 19.89 5.74
CA ARG A 19 9.21 18.43 5.59
C ARG A 19 7.90 17.93 6.19
N LEU A 20 7.55 18.40 7.39
CA LEU A 20 6.31 18.02 8.06
C LEU A 20 5.09 18.50 7.27
N LEU A 21 5.12 19.72 6.74
CA LEU A 21 4.08 20.25 5.86
C LEU A 21 3.96 19.41 4.59
N PHE A 22 5.07 19.06 3.95
CA PHE A 22 5.07 18.23 2.74
C PHE A 22 4.46 16.84 3.00
N VAL A 23 4.87 16.17 4.08
CA VAL A 23 4.29 14.88 4.49
C VAL A 23 2.81 15.02 4.83
N GLY A 24 2.43 16.09 5.53
CA GLY A 24 1.03 16.41 5.85
C GLY A 24 0.17 16.58 4.60
N VAL A 25 0.65 17.32 3.59
CA VAL A 25 -0.04 17.50 2.31
C VAL A 25 -0.22 16.15 1.60
N LEU A 26 0.81 15.31 1.55
CA LEU A 26 0.69 13.98 0.94
C LEU A 26 -0.29 13.07 1.70
N ALA A 27 -0.30 13.13 3.03
CA ALA A 27 -1.25 12.37 3.85
C ALA A 27 -2.70 12.81 3.58
N VAL A 28 -2.95 14.12 3.52
CA VAL A 28 -4.26 14.67 3.15
C VAL A 28 -4.64 14.24 1.72
N LEU A 29 -3.70 14.28 0.78
CA LEU A 29 -3.95 13.84 -0.60
C LEU A 29 -4.33 12.36 -0.67
N ILE A 30 -3.68 11.48 0.10
CA ILE A 30 -4.05 10.06 0.20
C ILE A 30 -5.49 9.91 0.71
N ILE A 31 -5.88 10.67 1.74
CA ILE A 31 -7.25 10.62 2.27
C ILE A 31 -8.26 11.09 1.22
N LEU A 32 -7.99 12.20 0.52
CA LEU A 32 -8.87 12.70 -0.54
C LEU A 32 -9.03 11.69 -1.69
N LEU A 33 -7.93 11.05 -2.11
CA LEU A 33 -7.96 10.01 -3.14
C LEU A 33 -8.67 8.75 -2.66
N ALA A 34 -8.51 8.36 -1.39
CA ALA A 34 -9.24 7.24 -0.80
C ALA A 34 -10.76 7.48 -0.83
N VAL A 35 -11.21 8.66 -0.38
CA VAL A 35 -12.62 9.06 -0.43
C VAL A 35 -13.12 9.12 -1.87
N GLY A 36 -12.37 9.74 -2.78
CA GLY A 36 -12.70 9.80 -4.20
C GLY A 36 -12.83 8.41 -4.83
N SER A 37 -11.93 7.49 -4.50
CA SER A 37 -11.96 6.10 -4.96
C SER A 37 -13.17 5.33 -4.41
N THR A 38 -13.70 5.69 -3.23
CA THR A 38 -14.92 5.08 -2.69
C THR A 38 -16.18 5.58 -3.39
N ILE A 39 -16.17 6.79 -3.96
CA ILE A 39 -17.30 7.37 -4.69
C ILE A 39 -17.41 6.77 -6.10
N ILE A 40 -16.29 6.66 -6.81
CA ILE A 40 -16.24 6.20 -8.20
C ILE A 40 -16.42 4.68 -8.26
N GLY A 41 -17.43 4.20 -8.98
CA GLY A 41 -17.61 2.76 -9.23
C GLY A 41 -18.78 2.42 -10.16
N SER A 42 -18.82 1.18 -10.62
CA SER A 42 -19.79 0.69 -11.62
C SER A 42 -21.22 0.52 -11.09
N ALA A 43 -21.42 0.60 -9.77
CA ALA A 43 -22.71 0.34 -9.13
C ALA A 43 -23.72 1.50 -9.23
N GLY A 44 -23.38 2.60 -9.91
CA GLY A 44 -24.30 3.74 -10.11
C GLY A 44 -24.71 4.50 -8.84
N LEU A 45 -24.05 4.25 -7.71
CA LEU A 45 -24.34 4.91 -6.43
C LEU A 45 -24.08 6.41 -6.52
N THR A 46 -25.05 7.19 -6.06
CA THR A 46 -24.91 8.63 -5.89
C THR A 46 -23.95 8.95 -4.74
N VAL A 47 -23.38 10.15 -4.76
CA VAL A 47 -22.48 10.62 -3.70
C VAL A 47 -23.17 10.56 -2.33
N GLY A 48 -24.44 10.95 -2.27
CA GLY A 48 -25.24 10.91 -1.03
C GLY A 48 -25.41 9.50 -0.46
N GLU A 49 -25.62 8.50 -1.30
CA GLU A 49 -25.75 7.10 -0.87
C GLU A 49 -24.43 6.55 -0.34
N VAL A 50 -23.30 6.91 -0.94
CA VAL A 50 -21.97 6.53 -0.44
C VAL A 50 -21.71 7.15 0.94
N PHE A 51 -22.00 8.44 1.11
CA PHE A 51 -21.88 9.08 2.42
C PHE A 51 -22.81 8.47 3.46
N ALA A 52 -24.08 8.22 3.11
CA ALA A 52 -25.04 7.56 3.99
C ALA A 52 -24.58 6.15 4.38
N ALA A 53 -24.03 5.37 3.44
CA ALA A 53 -23.48 4.04 3.70
C ALA A 53 -22.26 4.05 4.64
N VAL A 54 -21.38 5.05 4.50
CA VAL A 54 -20.24 5.23 5.42
C VAL A 54 -20.73 5.67 6.80
N LEU A 55 -21.60 6.68 6.87
CA LEU A 55 -22.11 7.25 8.12
C LEU A 55 -23.01 6.28 8.90
N ALA A 56 -23.86 5.51 8.22
CA ALA A 56 -24.77 4.54 8.85
C ALA A 56 -24.01 3.47 9.65
N ARG A 57 -22.80 3.10 9.22
CA ARG A 57 -21.96 2.11 9.92
C ARG A 57 -21.02 2.74 10.95
N LEU A 58 -20.61 3.99 10.77
CA LEU A 58 -19.80 4.74 11.74
C LEU A 58 -20.62 5.29 12.92
N VAL A 59 -21.87 5.70 12.67
CA VAL A 59 -22.78 6.25 13.68
C VAL A 59 -24.13 5.49 13.60
N PRO A 60 -24.20 4.31 14.24
CA PRO A 60 -25.40 3.48 14.21
C PRO A 60 -26.63 4.26 14.72
N GLY A 61 -27.73 4.21 13.96
CA GLY A 61 -29.03 4.77 14.36
C GLY A 61 -29.32 6.22 13.92
N SER A 62 -28.38 6.89 13.23
CA SER A 62 -28.57 8.27 12.73
C SER A 62 -28.93 8.35 11.24
N PHE A 63 -28.58 7.34 10.44
CA PHE A 63 -28.83 7.31 9.00
C PHE A 63 -29.30 5.92 8.56
N SER A 64 -30.29 5.87 7.67
CA SER A 64 -30.70 4.67 6.96
C SER A 64 -30.00 4.62 5.61
N ALA A 65 -29.16 3.61 5.39
CA ALA A 65 -28.56 3.33 4.10
C ALA A 65 -29.14 2.04 3.54
N ASP A 66 -29.24 1.96 2.21
CA ASP A 66 -29.57 0.72 1.53
C ASP A 66 -28.53 -0.37 1.88
N PRO A 67 -28.95 -1.57 2.33
CA PRO A 67 -28.03 -2.64 2.70
C PRO A 67 -27.06 -3.01 1.58
N LEU A 68 -27.51 -2.96 0.32
CA LEU A 68 -26.67 -3.28 -0.84
C LEU A 68 -25.59 -2.20 -1.02
N ALA A 69 -25.96 -0.92 -0.97
CA ALA A 69 -24.99 0.19 -0.98
C ALA A 69 -23.96 0.08 0.16
N SER A 70 -24.40 -0.27 1.38
CA SER A 70 -23.50 -0.47 2.53
C SER A 70 -22.48 -1.58 2.28
N THR A 71 -22.90 -2.73 1.77
CA THR A 71 -22.02 -3.86 1.46
C THR A 71 -21.02 -3.50 0.36
N ILE A 72 -21.45 -2.82 -0.70
CA ILE A 72 -20.54 -2.39 -1.77
C ILE A 72 -19.47 -1.45 -1.24
N VAL A 73 -19.87 -0.45 -0.44
CA VAL A 73 -18.95 0.58 0.05
C VAL A 73 -17.95 -0.01 1.05
N TRP A 74 -18.43 -0.76 2.04
CA TRP A 74 -17.58 -1.31 3.10
C TRP A 74 -16.81 -2.56 2.65
N ASP A 75 -17.51 -3.55 2.12
CA ASP A 75 -16.95 -4.88 1.92
C ASP A 75 -16.17 -5.02 0.60
N LEU A 76 -16.43 -4.16 -0.39
CA LEU A 76 -15.73 -4.18 -1.67
C LEU A 76 -14.79 -2.97 -1.84
N ARG A 77 -15.34 -1.75 -1.78
CA ARG A 77 -14.58 -0.54 -2.11
C ARG A 77 -13.55 -0.19 -1.04
N LEU A 78 -13.96 -0.13 0.22
CA LEU A 78 -13.07 0.28 1.31
C LEU A 78 -11.94 -0.73 1.52
N HIS A 79 -12.25 -2.03 1.53
CA HIS A 79 -11.23 -3.08 1.58
C HIS A 79 -10.19 -2.93 0.46
N ARG A 80 -10.62 -2.73 -0.80
CA ARG A 80 -9.72 -2.53 -1.94
C ARG A 80 -8.85 -1.28 -1.79
N VAL A 81 -9.41 -0.16 -1.33
CA VAL A 81 -8.67 1.08 -1.11
C VAL A 81 -7.60 0.89 -0.03
N LEU A 82 -7.92 0.22 1.07
CA LEU A 82 -6.97 -0.09 2.13
C LEU A 82 -5.81 -0.94 1.60
N PHE A 83 -6.09 -2.00 0.83
CA PHE A 83 -5.05 -2.82 0.21
C PHE A 83 -4.18 -2.01 -0.76
N ALA A 84 -4.76 -1.10 -1.56
CA ALA A 84 -4.00 -0.25 -2.47
C ALA A 84 -3.04 0.68 -1.73
N VAL A 85 -3.49 1.28 -0.61
CA VAL A 85 -2.66 2.15 0.23
C VAL A 85 -1.51 1.36 0.85
N VAL A 86 -1.80 0.21 1.48
CA VAL A 86 -0.78 -0.64 2.12
C VAL A 86 0.24 -1.15 1.10
N ALA A 87 -0.22 -1.64 -0.05
CA ALA A 87 0.66 -2.10 -1.12
C ALA A 87 1.53 -0.96 -1.68
N GLY A 88 0.95 0.23 -1.87
CA GLY A 88 1.68 1.42 -2.31
C GLY A 88 2.78 1.84 -1.33
N PHE A 89 2.50 1.84 -0.02
CA PHE A 89 3.51 2.10 1.01
C PHE A 89 4.64 1.07 0.96
N GLY A 90 4.32 -0.23 0.85
CA GLY A 90 5.32 -1.28 0.73
C GLY A 90 6.24 -1.10 -0.49
N LEU A 91 5.66 -0.80 -1.65
CA LEU A 91 6.40 -0.53 -2.89
C LEU A 91 7.28 0.73 -2.78
N ALA A 92 6.76 1.80 -2.17
CA ALA A 92 7.52 3.04 -1.98
C ALA A 92 8.73 2.83 -1.06
N ILE A 93 8.55 2.10 0.06
CA ILE A 93 9.65 1.77 0.98
C ILE A 93 10.68 0.89 0.28
N ALA A 94 10.24 -0.18 -0.39
CA ALA A 94 11.15 -1.07 -1.12
C ALA A 94 11.96 -0.32 -2.19
N GLY A 95 11.31 0.57 -2.94
CA GLY A 95 11.97 1.45 -3.92
C GLY A 95 13.01 2.36 -3.29
N ALA A 96 12.64 3.09 -2.23
CA ALA A 96 13.54 4.02 -1.53
C ALA A 96 14.77 3.31 -0.93
N VAL A 97 14.56 2.16 -0.28
CA VAL A 97 15.65 1.33 0.26
C VAL A 97 16.57 0.87 -0.86
N MET A 98 16.00 0.37 -1.96
CA MET A 98 16.81 -0.20 -3.03
C MET A 98 17.60 0.85 -3.82
N GLN A 99 17.01 2.01 -4.07
CA GLN A 99 17.71 3.17 -4.64
C GLN A 99 18.86 3.62 -3.73
N GLY A 100 18.68 3.58 -2.41
CA GLY A 100 19.72 3.90 -1.43
C GLY A 100 20.86 2.88 -1.39
N VAL A 101 20.55 1.58 -1.36
CA VAL A 101 21.54 0.50 -1.34
C VAL A 101 22.36 0.46 -2.63
N LEU A 102 21.70 0.55 -3.79
CA LEU A 102 22.35 0.48 -5.09
C LEU A 102 22.94 1.83 -5.53
N ARG A 103 22.67 2.91 -4.80
CA ARG A 103 23.03 4.29 -5.16
C ARG A 103 22.66 4.63 -6.60
N ASN A 104 21.54 4.07 -7.06
CA ASN A 104 21.07 4.19 -8.43
C ASN A 104 19.59 4.62 -8.43
N PRO A 105 19.27 5.84 -8.89
CA PRO A 105 17.89 6.34 -8.89
C PRO A 105 16.96 5.56 -9.84
N LEU A 106 17.51 4.78 -10.77
CA LEU A 106 16.74 3.93 -11.69
C LEU A 106 16.48 2.52 -11.13
N ALA A 107 17.03 2.19 -9.97
CA ALA A 107 16.79 0.90 -9.33
C ALA A 107 15.33 0.76 -8.89
N SER A 108 14.75 -0.42 -9.12
CA SER A 108 13.37 -0.75 -8.76
C SER A 108 13.28 -2.17 -8.21
N PRO A 109 12.54 -2.44 -7.12
CA PRO A 109 12.46 -3.77 -6.49
C PRO A 109 12.09 -4.91 -7.45
N PHE A 110 11.46 -4.59 -8.58
CA PHE A 110 11.13 -5.55 -9.64
C PHE A 110 12.37 -6.10 -10.38
N THR A 111 13.51 -5.41 -10.37
CA THR A 111 14.72 -5.81 -11.12
C THR A 111 15.51 -6.94 -10.46
N LEU A 112 15.29 -7.23 -9.17
CA LEU A 112 15.98 -8.30 -8.44
C LEU A 112 15.37 -9.69 -8.68
N GLY A 113 14.28 -9.80 -9.46
CA GLY A 113 13.62 -11.08 -9.77
C GLY A 113 12.69 -11.59 -8.66
N ILE A 114 12.58 -10.89 -7.53
CA ILE A 114 11.67 -11.24 -6.41
C ILE A 114 10.20 -11.24 -6.87
N ALA A 115 9.82 -10.27 -7.72
CA ALA A 115 8.46 -10.20 -8.27
C ALA A 115 8.17 -11.36 -9.23
N SER A 116 9.11 -11.72 -10.11
CA SER A 116 8.98 -12.88 -11.00
C SER A 116 8.85 -14.18 -10.22
N ALA A 117 9.59 -14.33 -9.11
CA ALA A 117 9.46 -15.45 -8.20
C ALA A 117 8.06 -15.51 -7.57
N ALA A 118 7.51 -14.39 -7.11
CA ALA A 118 6.13 -14.33 -6.60
C ALA A 118 5.11 -14.78 -7.65
N THR A 119 5.22 -14.28 -8.89
CA THR A 119 4.34 -14.64 -10.01
C THR A 119 4.46 -16.13 -10.35
N PHE A 120 5.67 -16.69 -10.32
CA PHE A 120 5.89 -18.12 -10.53
C PHE A 120 5.23 -18.98 -9.45
N GLY A 121 5.36 -18.59 -8.17
CA GLY A 121 4.67 -19.25 -7.06
C GLY A 121 3.14 -19.19 -7.20
N ALA A 122 2.60 -18.04 -7.58
CA ALA A 122 1.17 -17.89 -7.87
C ALA A 122 0.72 -18.80 -9.04
N ALA A 123 1.51 -18.88 -10.12
CA ALA A 123 1.20 -19.73 -11.27
C ALA A 123 1.17 -21.22 -10.90
N ILE A 124 2.11 -21.69 -10.07
CA ILE A 124 2.08 -23.05 -9.53
C ILE A 124 0.78 -23.29 -8.75
N ALA A 125 0.40 -22.37 -7.88
CA ALA A 125 -0.84 -22.53 -7.11
C ALA A 125 -2.08 -22.61 -8.01
N ILE A 126 -2.16 -21.76 -9.04
CA ILE A 126 -3.27 -21.75 -9.99
C ILE A 126 -3.40 -23.08 -10.75
N ILE A 127 -2.28 -23.71 -11.11
CA ILE A 127 -2.26 -24.95 -11.90
C ILE A 127 -2.50 -26.19 -11.02
N PHE A 128 -1.86 -26.25 -9.86
CA PHE A 128 -1.74 -27.48 -9.07
C PHE A 128 -2.65 -27.53 -7.83
N VAL A 129 -3.18 -26.39 -7.36
CA VAL A 129 -4.07 -26.36 -6.20
C VAL A 129 -5.53 -26.34 -6.67
N PRO A 130 -6.36 -27.31 -6.24
CA PRO A 130 -7.79 -27.33 -6.56
C PRO A 130 -8.48 -26.02 -6.14
N THR A 131 -9.44 -25.55 -6.94
CA THR A 131 -10.20 -24.31 -6.74
C THR A 131 -11.16 -24.33 -5.52
N ALA A 132 -10.95 -25.21 -4.54
CA ALA A 132 -11.71 -25.22 -3.30
C ALA A 132 -11.37 -23.96 -2.45
N LEU A 133 -12.06 -23.77 -1.33
CA LEU A 133 -11.91 -22.61 -0.42
C LEU A 133 -10.45 -22.35 0.03
N SER A 134 -9.57 -23.36 -0.06
CA SER A 134 -8.13 -23.25 0.19
C SER A 134 -7.33 -22.60 -0.95
N GLY A 135 -7.88 -22.46 -2.15
CA GLY A 135 -7.20 -22.01 -3.36
C GLY A 135 -6.73 -20.55 -3.30
N GLU A 136 -7.54 -19.63 -2.75
CA GLU A 136 -7.17 -18.21 -2.64
C GLU A 136 -6.01 -18.02 -1.65
N ILE A 137 -6.10 -18.65 -0.47
CA ILE A 137 -5.02 -18.61 0.53
C ILE A 137 -3.77 -19.29 -0.02
N ALA A 138 -3.91 -20.44 -0.69
CA ALA A 138 -2.79 -21.15 -1.30
C ALA A 138 -2.09 -20.32 -2.38
N LEU A 139 -2.83 -19.50 -3.14
CA LEU A 139 -2.26 -18.58 -4.11
C LEU A 139 -1.37 -17.54 -3.42
N VAL A 140 -1.90 -16.86 -2.41
CA VAL A 140 -1.16 -15.83 -1.66
C VAL A 140 0.07 -16.41 -0.97
N VAL A 141 -0.10 -17.57 -0.31
CA VAL A 141 1.00 -18.25 0.39
C VAL A 141 2.07 -18.73 -0.59
N SER A 142 1.70 -19.35 -1.70
CA SER A 142 2.66 -19.82 -2.71
C SER A 142 3.44 -18.67 -3.34
N ALA A 143 2.77 -17.55 -3.65
CA ALA A 143 3.43 -16.35 -4.16
C ALA A 143 4.44 -15.79 -3.13
N PHE A 144 4.01 -15.69 -1.87
CA PHE A 144 4.86 -15.19 -0.79
C PHE A 144 6.08 -16.10 -0.55
N VAL A 145 5.88 -17.41 -0.41
CA VAL A 145 6.94 -18.40 -0.19
C VAL A 145 7.98 -18.34 -1.30
N MET A 146 7.55 -18.33 -2.56
CA MET A 146 8.48 -18.29 -3.69
C MET A 146 9.28 -16.98 -3.73
N SER A 147 8.64 -15.85 -3.43
CA SER A 147 9.33 -14.55 -3.33
C SER A 147 10.34 -14.51 -2.18
N ALA A 148 10.00 -15.10 -1.02
CA ALA A 148 10.88 -15.19 0.14
C ALA A 148 12.08 -16.09 -0.15
N LEU A 149 11.88 -17.23 -0.82
CA LEU A 149 12.95 -18.11 -1.27
C LEU A 149 13.92 -17.36 -2.18
N ALA A 150 13.42 -16.62 -3.17
CA ALA A 150 14.28 -15.81 -4.05
C ALA A 150 15.10 -14.77 -3.26
N ALA A 151 14.46 -14.04 -2.33
CA ALA A 151 15.16 -13.07 -1.49
C ALA A 151 16.26 -13.72 -0.63
N ILE A 152 15.97 -14.87 -0.01
CA ILE A 152 16.94 -15.64 0.78
C ILE A 152 18.09 -16.14 -0.09
N SER A 153 17.82 -16.62 -1.30
CA SER A 153 18.86 -17.07 -2.24
C SER A 153 19.78 -15.92 -2.66
N ILE A 154 19.22 -14.74 -2.94
CA ILE A 154 20.01 -13.53 -3.27
C ILE A 154 20.91 -13.15 -2.09
N TYR A 155 20.35 -13.09 -0.89
CA TYR A 155 21.10 -12.76 0.33
C TYR A 155 22.21 -13.79 0.60
N GLY A 156 21.90 -15.08 0.49
CA GLY A 156 22.87 -16.17 0.63
C GLY A 156 24.02 -16.03 -0.35
N LEU A 157 23.73 -15.82 -1.64
CA LEU A 157 24.76 -15.66 -2.67
C LEU A 157 25.62 -14.41 -2.46
N SER A 158 25.01 -13.32 -2.00
CA SER A 158 25.72 -12.09 -1.63
C SER A 158 26.71 -12.32 -0.49
N ARG A 159 26.36 -13.16 0.49
CA ARG A 159 27.22 -13.47 1.64
C ARG A 159 28.37 -14.44 1.29
N TYR A 160 28.22 -15.24 0.25
CA TYR A 160 29.31 -16.12 -0.22
C TYR A 160 30.35 -15.39 -1.08
N ARG A 161 30.00 -14.26 -1.70
CA ARG A 161 30.88 -13.51 -2.62
C ARG A 161 31.42 -12.19 -2.05
N GLY A 162 30.94 -11.75 -0.88
CA GLY A 162 31.47 -10.62 -0.11
C GLY A 162 32.14 -11.11 1.16
#